data_AF-A0A356E5C9-F1
#
_entry.id   AF-A0A356E5C9-F1
#
_cell.length_a   1.000
_cell.length_b   1.000
_cell.length_c   1.000
_cell.angle_alpha   90.00
_cell.angle_beta   90.00
_cell.angle_gamma   90.00
#
_symmetry.space_group_name_H-M   'P 1'
#
loop_
_entity.id
_entity.type
_entity.pdbx_description
1 polymer ?
#
loop_
_entity_poly.entity_id
_entity_poly.type
_entity_poly.pdbx_seq_one_letter_code
_entity_poly.pdbx_strand_id
1 'polypeptide(L)' 'KTYPNVSLELGYVPLDKTLAAAEGVVTTQRDFGNRSDRKNARTRYTIQRMTLDGFRTEVEKRMGFKFEPTRPF' A
#
# COMPACT_ATOMS: atom_id res chain seq x y z
N LYS A 1 -1.68 -2.30 20.56
CA LYS A 1 -2.12 -0.92 20.83
C LYS A 1 -2.76 -0.38 19.55
N THR A 2 -3.99 0.14 19.58
CA THR A 2 -4.70 0.55 18.35
C THR A 2 -4.96 2.05 18.32
N TYR A 3 -4.70 2.70 17.18
CA TYR A 3 -4.88 4.14 17.00
C TYR A 3 -5.43 4.45 15.60
N PRO A 4 -6.20 5.54 15.44
CA PRO A 4 -6.60 6.03 14.12
C PRO A 4 -5.35 6.53 13.37
N ASN A 5 -5.32 6.33 12.06
CA ASN A 5 -4.28 6.86 11.20
C ASN A 5 -4.91 7.39 9.90
N VAL A 6 -4.39 8.50 9.38
CA VAL A 6 -4.84 9.08 8.11
C VAL A 6 -4.25 8.28 6.94
N SER A 7 -4.92 8.29 5.81
CA SER A 7 -4.38 7.72 4.56
C SER A 7 -3.12 8.48 4.16
N LEU A 8 -2.12 7.75 3.67
CA LEU A 8 -0.88 8.30 3.15
C LEU A 8 -0.90 8.24 1.62
N GLU A 9 -0.43 9.30 0.98
CA GLU A 9 -0.34 9.35 -0.48
C GLU A 9 0.83 8.50 -0.97
N LEU A 10 0.56 7.58 -1.91
CA LEU A 10 1.59 6.75 -2.55
C LEU A 10 2.11 7.37 -3.86
N GLY A 11 1.27 8.17 -4.53
CA GLY A 11 1.57 8.84 -5.78
C GLY A 11 0.43 8.72 -6.79
N TYR A 12 0.71 9.10 -8.04
CA TYR A 12 -0.25 9.07 -9.14
C TYR A 12 -0.13 7.78 -9.96
N VAL A 13 -1.28 7.30 -10.44
CA VAL A 13 -1.42 6.14 -11.33
C VAL A 13 -2.30 6.55 -12.52
N PRO A 14 -1.89 6.24 -13.77
CA PRO A 14 -2.73 6.48 -14.93
C PRO A 14 -3.93 5.51 -14.97
N LEU A 15 -5.00 5.91 -15.68
CA LEU A 15 -6.29 5.22 -15.64
C LEU A 15 -6.19 3.73 -16.04
N ASP A 16 -5.35 3.41 -17.01
CA ASP A 16 -5.07 2.06 -17.51
C ASP A 16 -4.40 1.14 -16.48
N LYS A 17 -3.77 1.71 -15.44
CA LYS A 17 -3.09 0.96 -14.38
C LYS A 17 -3.87 0.90 -13.07
N THR A 18 -5.07 1.48 -13.01
CA THR A 18 -5.91 1.54 -11.79
C THR A 18 -6.18 0.15 -11.19
N LEU A 19 -6.54 -0.83 -12.04
CA LEU A 19 -6.83 -2.19 -11.58
C LEU A 19 -5.57 -2.91 -11.09
N ALA A 20 -4.45 -2.76 -11.80
CA ALA A 20 -3.16 -3.34 -11.41
C ALA A 20 -2.65 -2.73 -10.09
N ALA A 21 -2.86 -1.43 -9.87
CA ALA A 21 -2.53 -0.78 -8.60
C ALA A 21 -3.39 -1.32 -7.45
N ALA A 22 -4.70 -1.47 -7.66
CA ALA A 22 -5.60 -2.02 -6.65
C ALA A 22 -5.22 -3.46 -6.28
N GLU A 23 -4.94 -4.31 -7.28
CA GLU A 23 -4.47 -5.67 -7.06
C GLU A 23 -3.12 -5.70 -6.32
N GLY A 24 -2.17 -4.85 -6.71
CA GLY A 24 -0.88 -4.71 -6.04
C GLY A 24 -1.03 -4.37 -4.55
N VAL A 25 -1.92 -3.43 -4.22
CA VAL A 25 -2.20 -3.05 -2.82
C VAL A 25 -2.83 -4.20 -2.03
N VAL A 26 -3.86 -4.85 -2.59
CA VAL A 26 -4.58 -5.95 -1.90
C VAL A 26 -3.66 -7.14 -1.66
N THR A 27 -2.90 -7.53 -2.67
CA THR A 27 -2.00 -8.69 -2.57
C THR A 27 -0.82 -8.40 -1.65
N THR A 28 -0.26 -7.18 -1.66
CA THR A 28 0.79 -6.77 -0.70
C THR A 28 0.26 -6.84 0.72
N GLN A 29 -0.95 -6.32 0.97
CA GLN A 29 -1.55 -6.44 2.29
C GLN A 29 -1.86 -7.89 2.68
N ARG A 30 -2.26 -8.73 1.73
CA ARG A 30 -2.52 -10.15 1.98
C ARG A 30 -1.25 -10.87 2.46
N ASP A 31 -0.13 -10.61 1.82
CA ASP A 31 1.12 -11.35 2.05
C ASP A 31 1.88 -10.81 3.28
N PHE A 32 1.86 -9.49 3.47
CA PHE A 32 2.58 -8.85 4.57
C PHE A 32 1.69 -8.50 5.77
N GLY A 33 0.38 -8.72 5.73
CA GLY A 33 -0.50 -8.53 6.89
C GLY A 33 -0.11 -9.46 8.05
N ASN A 34 -0.14 -8.96 9.29
CA ASN A 34 0.10 -9.81 10.46
C ASN A 34 -1.04 -10.84 10.59
N ARG A 35 -0.72 -12.13 10.39
CA ARG A 35 -1.69 -13.24 10.47
C ARG A 35 -1.82 -13.85 11.87
N SER A 36 -0.84 -13.61 12.75
CA SER A 36 -0.83 -14.15 14.11
C SER A 36 -1.65 -13.30 15.08
N ASP A 37 -1.69 -11.98 14.88
CA ASP A 37 -2.50 -11.05 15.68
C ASP A 37 -3.48 -10.25 14.82
N ARG A 38 -4.76 -10.62 14.90
CA ARG A 38 -5.85 -9.97 14.18
C ARG A 38 -5.97 -8.48 14.50
N LYS A 39 -5.61 -8.02 15.70
CA LYS A 39 -5.67 -6.59 16.07
C LYS A 39 -4.64 -5.76 15.30
N ASN A 40 -3.55 -6.39 14.85
CA ASN A 40 -2.47 -5.80 14.05
C ASN A 40 -2.53 -6.19 12.56
N ALA A 41 -3.60 -6.82 12.09
CA ALA A 41 -3.74 -7.30 10.72
C ALA A 41 -4.17 -6.23 9.69
N ARG A 42 -4.50 -5.01 10.13
CA ARG A 42 -4.94 -3.91 9.24
C ARG A 42 -3.75 -3.27 8.51
N THR A 43 -3.99 -2.77 7.29
CA THR A 43 -2.97 -2.19 6.39
C THR A 43 -2.10 -1.11 7.02
N ARG A 44 -2.68 -0.28 7.89
CA ARG A 44 -1.92 0.75 8.64
C ARG A 44 -0.72 0.18 9.42
N TYR A 45 -0.84 -1.01 9.98
CA TYR A 45 0.23 -1.65 10.74
C TYR A 45 1.27 -2.30 9.83
N THR A 46 0.82 -2.83 8.70
CA THR A 46 1.72 -3.32 7.65
C THR A 46 2.58 -2.19 7.11
N ILE A 47 1.99 -1.03 6.80
CA ILE A 47 2.71 0.15 6.33
C ILE A 47 3.70 0.66 7.40
N GLN A 48 3.32 0.67 8.67
CA GLN A 48 4.24 1.06 9.75
C GLN A 48 5.43 0.11 9.89
N ARG A 49 5.21 -1.19 9.67
CA ARG A 49 6.26 -2.20 9.76
C ARG A 49 7.19 -2.18 8.54
N MET A 50 6.61 -2.01 7.34
CA MET A 50 7.35 -2.01 6.09
C MET A 50 7.92 -0.64 5.70
N THR A 51 7.52 0.42 6.41
CA THR A 51 7.61 1.82 6.00
C THR A 51 6.77 2.13 4.75
N LEU A 52 6.43 3.40 4.55
CA LEU A 52 5.62 3.82 3.38
C LEU A 52 6.35 3.51 2.07
N ASP A 53 7.66 3.76 2.01
CA ASP A 53 8.48 3.52 0.82
C ASP A 53 8.62 2.03 0.50
N GLY A 54 8.76 1.20 1.53
CA GLY A 54 8.79 -0.26 1.36
C GLY A 54 7.46 -0.80 0.83
N PHE A 55 6.33 -0.29 1.33
CA PHE A 55 5.02 -0.65 0.82
C PHE A 55 4.82 -0.18 -0.64
N ARG A 56 5.20 1.07 -0.94
CA ARG A 56 5.16 1.63 -2.30
C ARG A 56 5.95 0.77 -3.27
N THR A 57 7.19 0.44 -2.92
CA THR A 57 8.09 -0.35 -3.78
C THR A 57 7.49 -1.73 -4.11
N GLU A 58 6.86 -2.42 -3.15
CA GLU A 58 6.25 -3.72 -3.44
C GLU A 58 5.01 -3.62 -4.30
N VAL A 59 4.21 -2.56 -4.14
CA VAL A 59 3.09 -2.31 -5.03
C VAL A 59 3.58 -1.99 -6.44
N GLU A 60 4.64 -1.18 -6.59
CA GLU A 60 5.26 -0.87 -7.89
C GLU A 60 5.79 -2.13 -8.59
N LYS A 61 6.44 -3.04 -7.85
CA LYS A 61 6.92 -4.31 -8.41
C LYS A 61 5.78 -5.20 -8.92
N ARG A 62 4.66 -5.26 -8.20
CA ARG A 62 3.50 -6.09 -8.59
C ARG A 62 2.71 -5.47 -9.74
N MET A 63 2.56 -4.16 -9.72
CA MET A 63 1.92 -3.39 -10.79
C MET A 63 2.76 -3.35 -12.08
N GLY A 64 4.08 -3.52 -11.96
CA GLY A 64 5.01 -3.38 -13.09
C GLY A 64 5.17 -1.93 -13.56
N PHE A 65 4.82 -0.96 -12.71
CA PHE A 65 4.87 0.47 -13.01
C PHE A 65 5.29 1.23 -11.75
N LYS A 66 5.99 2.35 -11.91
CA LYS A 66 6.39 3.21 -10.78
C LYS A 66 5.37 4.31 -10.58
N PHE A 67 4.96 4.58 -9.35
CA PHE A 67 4.05 5.68 -9.08
C PHE A 67 4.68 7.01 -9.50
N GLU A 68 3.91 7.84 -10.19
CA GLU A 68 4.31 9.20 -10.51
C GLU A 68 4.19 10.11 -9.29
N PRO A 69 4.85 11.29 -9.28
CA PRO A 69 4.63 12.30 -8.25
C PRO A 69 3.14 12.62 -8.11
N THR A 70 2.68 12.82 -6.88
CA THR A 70 1.27 13.19 -6.64
C THR A 70 0.96 14.48 -7.40
N ARG A 71 -0.08 14.45 -8.22
CA ARG A 71 -0.57 15.63 -8.92
C ARG A 71 -1.55 16.38 -8.00
N PRO A 72 -1.46 17.70 -7.87
CA PRO A 72 -2.46 18.48 -7.13
C PRO A 72 -3.84 18.31 -7.80
N PHE A 73 -4.87 18.20 -6.95
CA PHE A 73 -6.26 17.90 -7.31
C PHE A 73 -6.96 19.05 -8.04
#